data_AF-A0AAN5T2I7-F1
#
_entry.id   AF-A0AAN5T2I7-F1
#
_cell.length_a   1.000
_cell.length_b   1.000
_cell.length_c   1.000
_cell.angle_alpha   90.00
_cell.angle_beta   90.00
_cell.angle_gamma   90.00
#
_symmetry.space_group_name_H-M   'P 1'
#
loop_
_entity.id
_entity.type
_entity.pdbx_description
1 polymer ?
#
loop_
_entity_poly.entity_id
_entity_poly.type
_entity_poly.pdbx_seq_one_letter_code
_entity_poly.pdbx_strand_id
1 'polypeptide(L)'
;PGQAILGKEDWLFLGNDYAASIDQYTGRNKPAEEEILLKLSVLKQMNHLAKQNNIPFLVVIAPDKHEIYPEYLPANVHKSSNKNRLDLLQEGMLARGIDFINLRQKEIEAKNTLGKQYGDLYLKGDSHWNYVGAYVAYQAISDYMQQKGLQSRQLQFHFIPRETTYSDLTNFLQLTHIKSNNPLPDVSNLKIDLFGRDING
;
A
#
# COMPACT_ATOMS: atom_id res chain seq x y z
N PRO A 1 3.09 -21.47 5.43
CA PRO A 1 1.63 -21.32 5.28
C PRO A 1 1.33 -20.93 3.84
N GLY A 2 0.33 -21.54 3.22
CA GLY A 2 0.01 -21.37 1.79
C GLY A 2 -0.64 -20.02 1.50
N GLN A 3 -1.97 -19.94 1.59
CA GLN A 3 -2.74 -18.77 1.13
C GLN A 3 -2.75 -17.61 2.13
N ALA A 4 -2.91 -17.90 3.42
CA ALA A 4 -3.01 -16.89 4.48
C ALA A 4 -2.32 -17.33 5.77
N ILE A 5 -2.02 -16.36 6.63
CA ILE A 5 -1.52 -16.54 7.99
C ILE A 5 -2.52 -15.90 8.95
N LEU A 6 -2.94 -16.65 9.96
CA LEU A 6 -3.64 -16.10 11.12
C LEU A 6 -2.62 -15.52 12.11
N GLY A 7 -2.72 -14.23 12.35
CA GLY A 7 -1.99 -13.47 13.36
C GLY A 7 -2.75 -13.36 14.68
N LYS A 8 -2.31 -12.42 15.51
CA LYS A 8 -2.98 -12.07 16.78
C LYS A 8 -4.21 -11.23 16.49
N GLU A 9 -5.18 -11.27 17.42
CA GLU A 9 -6.38 -10.41 17.36
C GLU A 9 -7.14 -10.48 16.03
N ASP A 10 -7.23 -11.70 15.49
CA ASP A 10 -7.90 -12.03 14.23
C ASP A 10 -7.36 -11.30 12.99
N TRP A 11 -6.14 -10.78 13.04
CA TRP A 11 -5.48 -10.25 11.85
C TRP A 11 -5.08 -11.39 10.93
N LEU A 12 -5.47 -11.31 9.66
CA LEU A 12 -4.99 -12.22 8.62
C LEU A 12 -3.88 -11.55 7.82
N PHE A 13 -2.90 -12.30 7.33
CA PHE A 13 -1.87 -11.80 6.43
C PHE A 13 -1.75 -12.71 5.21
N LEU A 14 -1.27 -12.18 4.08
CA LEU A 14 -0.96 -13.01 2.91
C LEU A 14 0.07 -14.08 3.27
N GLY A 15 -0.17 -15.31 2.82
CA GLY A 15 0.77 -16.42 2.93
C GLY A 15 1.77 -16.46 1.77
N ASN A 16 2.53 -17.55 1.68
CA ASN A 16 3.60 -17.69 0.69
C ASN A 16 3.12 -18.03 -0.73
N ASP A 17 1.87 -18.45 -0.91
CA ASP A 17 1.31 -18.69 -2.25
C ASP A 17 1.23 -17.37 -3.05
N TYR A 18 1.25 -16.22 -2.36
CA TYR A 18 1.27 -14.89 -2.95
C TYR A 18 2.68 -14.31 -2.90
N ALA A 19 3.45 -14.59 -3.95
CA ALA A 19 4.82 -14.10 -4.14
C ALA A 19 5.76 -14.44 -2.98
N ALA A 20 5.55 -15.53 -2.24
CA ALA A 20 6.37 -15.88 -1.07
C ALA A 20 6.41 -14.78 0.01
N SER A 21 5.34 -13.97 0.17
CA SER A 21 5.28 -12.75 0.99
C SER A 21 5.98 -12.88 2.36
N ILE A 22 5.72 -13.96 3.09
CA ILE A 22 6.26 -14.16 4.45
C ILE A 22 7.71 -14.64 4.41
N ASP A 23 8.09 -15.43 3.42
CA ASP A 23 9.49 -15.80 3.21
C ASP A 23 10.32 -14.60 2.74
N GLN A 24 9.74 -13.65 2.00
CA GLN A 24 10.40 -12.39 1.69
C GLN A 24 10.62 -11.57 2.96
N TYR A 25 9.57 -11.39 3.77
CA TYR A 25 9.62 -10.63 5.02
C TYR A 25 10.64 -11.20 6.02
N THR A 26 10.67 -12.53 6.15
CA THR A 26 11.59 -13.26 7.04
C THR A 26 12.99 -13.46 6.44
N GLY A 27 13.21 -13.06 5.18
CA GLY A 27 14.50 -13.18 4.49
C GLY A 27 14.86 -14.61 4.06
N ARG A 28 13.91 -15.55 4.12
CA ARG A 28 14.05 -16.92 3.63
C ARG A 28 13.98 -17.01 2.11
N ASN A 29 13.33 -16.04 1.47
CA ASN A 29 13.26 -15.90 0.03
C ASN A 29 14.08 -14.69 -0.42
N LYS A 30 15.38 -14.90 -0.67
CA LYS A 30 16.30 -13.86 -1.13
C LYS A 30 16.07 -13.56 -2.62
N PRO A 31 16.09 -12.29 -3.05
CA PRO A 31 16.00 -11.96 -4.46
C PRO A 31 17.23 -12.42 -5.23
N ALA A 32 17.00 -12.96 -6.42
CA ALA A 32 18.05 -13.11 -7.42
C ALA A 32 18.38 -11.73 -8.01
N GLU A 33 19.66 -11.46 -8.27
CA GLU A 33 20.09 -10.20 -8.88
C GLU A 33 19.42 -9.97 -10.24
N GLU A 34 19.31 -11.03 -11.06
CA GLU A 34 18.62 -10.99 -12.35
C GLU A 34 17.15 -10.58 -12.23
N GLU A 35 16.44 -11.05 -11.20
CA GLU A 35 15.04 -10.66 -10.93
C GLU A 35 14.92 -9.14 -10.71
N ILE A 36 15.85 -8.57 -9.96
CA ILE A 36 15.90 -7.13 -9.68
C ILE A 36 16.24 -6.35 -10.95
N LEU A 37 17.23 -6.82 -11.72
CA LEU A 37 17.66 -6.17 -12.96
C LEU A 37 16.56 -6.15 -14.01
N LEU A 38 15.82 -7.25 -14.18
CA LEU A 38 14.67 -7.34 -15.09
C LEU A 38 13.56 -6.35 -14.71
N LYS A 39 13.22 -6.25 -13.41
CA LYS A 39 12.24 -5.26 -12.93
C LYS A 39 12.72 -3.83 -13.22
N LEU A 40 13.98 -3.53 -12.94
CA LEU A 40 14.57 -2.21 -13.18
C LEU A 40 14.63 -1.87 -14.68
N SER A 41 14.87 -2.83 -15.57
CA SER A 41 14.87 -2.58 -17.01
C SER A 41 13.48 -2.22 -17.51
N VAL A 42 12.44 -2.91 -17.03
CA VAL A 42 11.03 -2.58 -17.36
C VAL A 42 10.69 -1.15 -16.89
N LEU A 43 10.98 -0.82 -15.63
CA LEU A 43 10.72 0.52 -15.10
C LEU A 43 11.50 1.61 -15.84
N LYS A 44 12.74 1.31 -16.25
CA LYS A 44 13.56 2.24 -17.04
C LYS A 44 12.98 2.47 -18.43
N GLN A 45 12.46 1.43 -19.08
CA GLN A 45 11.81 1.54 -20.38
C GLN A 45 10.52 2.36 -20.30
N MET A 46 9.69 2.13 -19.28
CA MET A 46 8.47 2.93 -19.03
C MET A 46 8.81 4.40 -18.79
N ASN A 47 9.80 4.69 -17.94
CA ASN A 47 10.28 6.05 -17.68
C ASN A 47 10.83 6.71 -18.96
N HIS A 48 11.54 5.97 -19.81
CA HIS A 48 12.05 6.47 -21.08
C HIS A 48 10.90 6.84 -22.04
N LEU A 49 9.93 5.94 -22.21
CA LEU A 49 8.77 6.17 -23.07
C LEU A 49 7.95 7.38 -22.60
N ALA A 50 7.73 7.52 -21.30
CA ALA A 50 7.03 8.67 -20.73
C ALA A 50 7.79 9.99 -21.00
N LYS A 51 9.12 10.00 -20.79
CA LYS A 51 9.97 11.16 -21.08
C LYS A 51 9.97 11.56 -22.55
N GLN A 52 9.97 10.59 -23.47
CA GLN A 52 9.87 10.87 -24.92
C GLN A 52 8.57 11.58 -25.29
N ASN A 53 7.51 11.40 -24.49
CA ASN A 53 6.21 12.02 -24.69
C ASN A 53 5.95 13.23 -23.77
N ASN A 54 6.98 13.73 -23.06
CA ASN A 54 6.86 14.81 -22.06
C ASN A 54 5.86 14.50 -20.94
N ILE A 55 5.70 13.22 -20.58
CA ILE A 55 4.82 12.75 -19.51
C ILE A 55 5.67 12.42 -18.27
N PRO A 56 5.36 12.97 -17.09
CA PRO A 56 5.99 12.56 -15.84
C PRO A 56 5.68 11.09 -15.51
N PHE A 57 6.70 10.33 -15.13
CA PHE A 57 6.56 8.94 -14.68
C PHE A 57 6.93 8.83 -13.21
N LEU A 58 6.05 8.22 -12.42
CA LEU A 58 6.22 8.02 -10.99
C LEU A 58 5.89 6.57 -10.63
N VAL A 59 6.78 5.92 -9.89
CA VAL A 59 6.52 4.61 -9.28
C VAL A 59 6.06 4.81 -7.84
N VAL A 60 4.90 4.29 -7.48
CA VAL A 60 4.39 4.35 -6.09
C VAL A 60 4.41 2.96 -5.51
N ILE A 61 5.08 2.81 -4.37
CA ILE A 61 5.27 1.52 -3.70
C ILE A 61 4.38 1.50 -2.47
N ALA A 62 3.30 0.72 -2.54
CA ALA A 62 2.46 0.41 -1.40
C ALA A 62 3.17 -0.63 -0.50
N PRO A 63 3.17 -0.43 0.83
CA PRO A 63 3.76 -1.40 1.75
C PRO A 63 2.83 -2.60 1.92
N ASP A 64 3.41 -3.78 2.10
CA ASP A 64 2.64 -4.94 2.55
C ASP A 64 2.10 -4.70 3.97
N LYS A 65 0.92 -5.26 4.28
CA LYS A 65 0.27 -5.08 5.58
C LYS A 65 1.16 -5.45 6.78
N HIS A 66 1.98 -6.49 6.64
CA HIS A 66 2.91 -6.95 7.67
C HIS A 66 4.08 -5.97 7.93
N GLU A 67 4.33 -5.02 7.02
CA GLU A 67 5.30 -3.94 7.22
C GLU A 67 4.75 -2.79 8.08
N ILE A 68 3.42 -2.63 8.10
CA ILE A 68 2.71 -1.58 8.84
C ILE A 68 2.17 -2.09 10.17
N TYR A 69 1.78 -3.37 10.23
CA TYR A 69 1.20 -4.03 11.39
C TYR A 69 1.99 -5.26 11.87
N PRO A 70 3.31 -5.15 12.10
CA PRO A 70 4.12 -6.29 12.53
C PRO A 70 3.73 -6.80 13.93
N GLU A 71 3.13 -5.97 14.79
CA GLU A 71 2.74 -6.35 16.15
C GLU A 71 1.67 -7.46 16.18
N TYR A 72 0.85 -7.53 15.13
CA TYR A 72 -0.20 -8.54 14.99
C TYR A 72 0.26 -9.80 14.27
N LEU A 73 1.52 -9.87 13.80
CA LEU A 73 2.07 -11.12 13.27
C LEU A 73 2.20 -12.19 14.36
N PRO A 74 2.18 -13.49 14.00
CA PRO A 74 2.54 -14.57 14.91
C PRO A 74 3.91 -14.35 15.54
N ALA A 75 4.07 -14.74 16.81
CA ALA A 75 5.28 -14.46 17.58
C ALA A 75 6.57 -15.07 16.98
N ASN A 76 6.46 -16.08 16.13
CA ASN A 76 7.57 -16.74 15.44
C ASN A 76 7.91 -16.14 14.06
N VAL A 77 7.19 -15.10 13.61
CA VAL A 77 7.45 -14.40 12.35
C VAL A 77 8.20 -13.11 12.65
N HIS A 78 9.46 -13.05 12.25
CA HIS A 78 10.33 -11.90 12.47
C HIS A 78 10.85 -11.33 11.17
N LYS A 79 10.89 -9.99 11.08
CA LYS A 79 11.49 -9.31 9.94
C LYS A 79 12.98 -9.62 9.86
N SER A 80 13.47 -9.91 8.65
CA SER A 80 14.90 -10.01 8.40
C SER A 80 15.58 -8.65 8.52
N SER A 81 16.81 -8.62 9.05
CA SER A 81 17.69 -7.45 9.01
C SER A 81 18.47 -7.32 7.69
N ASN A 82 18.39 -8.32 6.81
CA ASN A 82 19.04 -8.29 5.51
C ASN A 82 18.32 -7.32 4.56
N LYS A 83 19.07 -6.78 3.58
CA LYS A 83 18.46 -6.06 2.46
C LYS A 83 17.44 -6.95 1.76
N ASN A 84 16.25 -6.40 1.56
CA ASN A 84 15.15 -7.08 0.88
C ASN A 84 15.01 -6.61 -0.58
N ARG A 85 14.02 -7.16 -1.30
CA ARG A 85 13.71 -6.77 -2.69
C ARG A 85 13.46 -5.29 -2.86
N LEU A 86 12.73 -4.69 -1.92
CA LEU A 86 12.36 -3.30 -1.97
C LEU A 86 13.59 -2.40 -1.83
N ASP A 87 14.51 -2.73 -0.91
CA ASP A 87 15.77 -1.99 -0.74
C ASP A 87 16.57 -1.98 -2.05
N LEU A 88 16.74 -3.15 -2.69
CA LEU A 88 17.47 -3.27 -3.95
C LEU A 88 16.78 -2.55 -5.11
N LEU A 89 15.45 -2.59 -5.19
CA LEU A 89 14.68 -1.86 -6.20
C LEU A 89 14.80 -0.35 -6.00
N GLN A 90 14.71 0.15 -4.77
CA GLN A 90 14.86 1.58 -4.48
C GLN A 90 16.25 2.09 -4.86
N GLU A 91 17.31 1.39 -4.44
CA GLU A 91 18.69 1.71 -4.82
C GLU A 91 18.85 1.72 -6.35
N GLY A 92 18.30 0.71 -7.01
CA GLY A 92 18.35 0.59 -8.47
C GLY A 92 17.57 1.68 -9.22
N MET A 93 16.43 2.12 -8.70
CA MET A 93 15.62 3.21 -9.25
C MET A 93 16.30 4.57 -9.08
N LEU A 94 16.84 4.84 -7.89
CA LEU A 94 17.64 6.06 -7.61
C LEU A 94 18.80 6.16 -8.60
N ALA A 95 19.60 5.10 -8.74
CA ALA A 95 20.75 5.07 -9.65
C ALA A 95 20.39 5.29 -11.13
N ARG A 96 19.14 5.02 -11.52
CA ARG A 96 18.64 5.15 -12.90
C ARG A 96 17.85 6.43 -13.15
N GLY A 97 17.70 7.30 -12.14
CA GLY A 97 16.88 8.52 -12.22
C GLY A 97 15.42 8.22 -12.53
N ILE A 98 14.86 7.21 -11.86
CA ILE A 98 13.43 6.88 -11.85
C ILE A 98 12.84 7.47 -10.58
N ASP A 99 11.86 8.36 -10.71
CA ASP A 99 11.18 8.96 -9.57
C ASP A 99 10.25 7.92 -8.93
N PHE A 100 10.29 7.80 -7.60
CA PHE A 100 9.41 6.92 -6.86
C PHE A 100 9.03 7.48 -5.48
N ILE A 101 7.92 6.96 -4.94
CA ILE A 101 7.50 7.18 -3.55
C ILE A 101 7.42 5.81 -2.87
N ASN A 102 8.14 5.64 -1.77
CA ASN A 102 7.90 4.54 -0.84
C ASN A 102 6.94 5.01 0.26
N LEU A 103 5.74 4.42 0.32
CA LEU A 103 4.69 4.84 1.23
C LEU A 103 4.86 4.28 2.66
N ARG A 104 5.78 3.34 2.90
CA ARG A 104 5.90 2.65 4.20
C ARG A 104 5.99 3.60 5.39
N GLN A 105 6.88 4.59 5.31
CA GLN A 105 7.07 5.52 6.42
C GLN A 105 5.86 6.44 6.61
N LYS A 106 5.25 6.90 5.51
CA LYS A 106 4.04 7.73 5.53
C LYS A 106 2.85 6.97 6.15
N GLU A 107 2.70 5.69 5.83
CA GLU A 107 1.68 4.80 6.40
C GLU A 107 1.92 4.54 7.90
N ILE A 108 3.17 4.36 8.33
CA ILE A 108 3.51 4.24 9.77
C ILE A 108 3.16 5.54 10.51
N GLU A 109 3.47 6.70 9.94
CA GLU A 109 3.12 8.00 10.52
C GLU A 109 1.61 8.22 10.56
N ALA A 110 0.90 7.85 9.48
CA ALA A 110 -0.54 7.94 9.39
C ALA A 110 -1.25 7.00 10.36
N LYS A 111 -0.75 5.77 10.55
CA LYS A 111 -1.23 4.85 11.60
C LYS A 111 -1.19 5.49 12.98
N ASN A 112 -0.16 6.28 13.27
CA ASN A 112 -0.01 6.98 14.56
C ASN A 112 -0.83 8.28 14.68
N THR A 113 -1.41 8.76 13.58
CA THR A 113 -2.22 9.98 13.52
C THR A 113 -3.65 9.66 13.10
N LEU A 114 -3.92 9.51 11.80
CA LEU A 114 -5.22 9.09 11.25
C LEU A 114 -5.72 7.78 11.87
N GLY A 115 -4.82 6.84 12.15
CA GLY A 115 -5.19 5.56 12.75
C GLY A 115 -5.80 5.68 14.15
N LYS A 116 -5.35 6.67 14.93
CA LYS A 116 -5.93 6.99 16.25
C LYS A 116 -7.31 7.64 16.14
N GLN A 117 -7.59 8.32 15.03
CA GLN A 117 -8.83 9.05 14.82
C GLN A 117 -9.91 8.20 14.14
N TYR A 118 -9.51 7.40 13.16
CA TYR A 118 -10.43 6.69 12.26
C TYR A 118 -10.27 5.18 12.31
N GLY A 119 -9.44 4.64 13.20
CA GLY A 119 -9.13 3.22 13.30
C GLY A 119 -8.07 2.76 12.29
N ASP A 120 -7.86 1.46 12.18
CA ASP A 120 -6.79 0.88 11.33
C ASP A 120 -6.82 1.38 9.87
N LEU A 121 -5.66 1.44 9.23
CA LEU A 121 -5.48 1.84 7.83
C LEU A 121 -5.60 0.64 6.87
N TYR A 122 -5.57 -0.58 7.41
CA TYR A 122 -5.74 -1.81 6.66
C TYR A 122 -6.90 -2.62 7.22
N LEU A 123 -7.52 -3.40 6.35
CA LEU A 123 -8.58 -4.32 6.75
C LEU A 123 -7.93 -5.54 7.43
N LYS A 124 -8.49 -5.97 8.56
CA LYS A 124 -7.94 -7.11 9.33
C LYS A 124 -7.98 -8.40 8.55
N GLY A 125 -9.10 -8.66 7.89
CA GLY A 125 -9.36 -9.86 7.10
C GLY A 125 -8.94 -9.78 5.63
N ASP A 126 -8.36 -8.66 5.17
CA ASP A 126 -8.03 -8.43 3.75
C ASP A 126 -6.53 -8.20 3.53
N SER A 127 -6.00 -8.43 2.33
CA SER A 127 -4.64 -8.04 1.98
C SER A 127 -4.46 -6.53 1.78
N HIS A 128 -5.53 -5.79 1.50
CA HIS A 128 -5.50 -4.38 1.11
C HIS A 128 -5.63 -3.42 2.30
N TRP A 129 -5.18 -2.19 2.07
CA TRP A 129 -5.57 -1.03 2.87
C TRP A 129 -7.07 -0.76 2.79
N ASN A 130 -7.61 0.02 3.73
CA ASN A 130 -8.92 0.65 3.59
C ASN A 130 -8.79 2.06 2.99
N TYR A 131 -9.90 2.81 2.93
CA TYR A 131 -9.89 4.17 2.38
C TYR A 131 -8.99 5.16 3.13
N VAL A 132 -8.70 4.93 4.42
CA VAL A 132 -7.78 5.79 5.19
C VAL A 132 -6.33 5.56 4.73
N GLY A 133 -5.91 4.30 4.58
CA GLY A 133 -4.57 3.99 4.03
C GLY A 133 -4.43 4.46 2.59
N ALA A 134 -5.44 4.21 1.74
CA ALA A 134 -5.46 4.72 0.37
C ALA A 134 -5.38 6.27 0.30
N TYR A 135 -5.95 6.96 1.29
CA TYR A 135 -5.86 8.42 1.37
C TYR A 135 -4.43 8.91 1.65
N VAL A 136 -3.63 8.16 2.43
CA VAL A 136 -2.20 8.45 2.63
C VAL A 136 -1.44 8.40 1.30
N ALA A 137 -1.72 7.39 0.48
CA ALA A 137 -1.15 7.26 -0.86
C ALA A 137 -1.56 8.44 -1.76
N TYR A 138 -2.85 8.78 -1.76
CA TYR A 138 -3.38 9.93 -2.50
C TYR A 138 -2.67 11.23 -2.12
N GLN A 139 -2.52 11.52 -0.82
CA GLN A 139 -1.83 12.73 -0.35
C GLN A 139 -0.39 12.76 -0.87
N ALA A 140 0.35 11.66 -0.74
CA ALA A 140 1.73 11.58 -1.20
C ALA A 140 1.88 11.81 -2.72
N ILE A 141 0.96 11.25 -3.52
CA ILE A 141 0.93 11.44 -4.97
C ILE A 141 0.58 12.88 -5.32
N SER A 142 -0.43 13.45 -4.65
CA SER A 142 -0.83 14.85 -4.87
C SER A 142 0.31 15.83 -4.55
N ASP A 143 1.05 15.59 -3.46
CA ASP A 143 2.20 16.41 -3.09
C ASP A 143 3.30 16.35 -4.15
N TYR A 144 3.59 15.15 -4.66
CA TYR A 144 4.55 14.99 -5.75
C TYR A 144 4.10 15.70 -7.03
N MET A 145 2.81 15.59 -7.39
CA MET A 145 2.26 16.29 -8.54
C MET A 145 2.44 17.81 -8.42
N GLN A 146 2.15 18.39 -7.25
CA GLN A 146 2.36 19.81 -6.99
C GLN A 146 3.83 20.22 -7.08
N GLN A 147 4.75 19.41 -6.55
CA GLN A 147 6.20 19.66 -6.67
C GLN A 147 6.69 19.64 -8.12
N LYS A 148 6.00 18.90 -9.01
CA LYS A 148 6.27 18.89 -10.46
C LYS A 148 5.50 19.98 -11.22
N GLY A 149 4.78 20.87 -10.54
CA GLY A 149 3.99 21.93 -11.15
C GLY A 149 2.73 21.43 -11.87
N LEU A 150 2.30 20.19 -11.61
CA LEU A 150 1.07 19.65 -12.14
C LEU A 150 -0.12 20.12 -11.31
N GLN A 151 -1.24 20.40 -11.97
CA GLN A 151 -2.47 20.73 -11.26
C GLN A 151 -2.96 19.51 -10.47
N SER A 152 -3.00 19.65 -9.15
CA SER A 152 -3.65 18.70 -8.25
C SER A 152 -4.46 19.45 -7.22
N ARG A 153 -5.72 19.04 -7.04
CA ARG A 153 -6.56 19.53 -5.94
C ARG A 153 -6.29 18.67 -4.74
N GLN A 154 -5.67 19.23 -3.70
CA GLN A 154 -5.59 18.59 -2.39
C GLN A 154 -6.98 18.60 -1.75
N LEU A 155 -7.60 17.44 -1.67
CA LEU A 155 -8.84 17.20 -0.95
C LEU A 155 -8.49 16.78 0.47
N GLN A 156 -9.20 17.38 1.43
CA GLN A 156 -9.16 16.93 2.81
C GLN A 156 -10.43 16.13 3.10
N PHE A 157 -10.27 14.85 3.38
CA PHE A 157 -11.38 13.98 3.75
C PHE A 157 -11.49 13.85 5.26
N HIS A 158 -12.71 13.99 5.75
CA HIS A 158 -13.12 13.34 6.99
C HIS A 158 -13.64 11.95 6.64
N PHE A 159 -13.59 11.02 7.59
CA PHE A 159 -14.07 9.66 7.38
C PHE A 159 -15.25 9.33 8.28
N ILE A 160 -16.26 8.71 7.69
CA ILE A 160 -17.47 8.24 8.37
C ILE A 160 -17.21 6.80 8.84
N PRO A 161 -17.28 6.52 10.15
CA PRO A 161 -17.05 5.17 10.68
C PRO A 161 -17.94 4.12 10.02
N ARG A 162 -17.33 3.02 9.58
CA ARG A 162 -17.99 1.86 8.98
C ARG A 162 -17.16 0.60 9.25
N GLU A 163 -17.83 -0.54 9.25
CA GLU A 163 -17.20 -1.85 9.37
C GLU A 163 -17.59 -2.73 8.19
N THR A 164 -16.75 -3.71 7.88
CA THR A 164 -17.03 -4.78 6.92
C THR A 164 -16.59 -6.13 7.49
N THR A 165 -17.30 -7.20 7.11
CA THR A 165 -16.92 -8.59 7.36
C THR A 165 -16.48 -9.33 6.09
N TYR A 166 -16.65 -8.71 4.92
CA TYR A 166 -16.24 -9.26 3.64
C TYR A 166 -14.83 -8.78 3.30
N SER A 167 -13.94 -9.73 2.96
CA SER A 167 -12.54 -9.49 2.60
C SER A 167 -11.93 -10.69 1.87
N ASP A 168 -10.81 -10.49 1.18
CA ASP A 168 -10.17 -11.52 0.36
C ASP A 168 -9.56 -12.69 1.18
N LEU A 169 -8.83 -12.44 2.27
CA LEU A 169 -8.21 -13.51 3.07
C LEU A 169 -9.23 -14.29 3.89
N THR A 170 -10.31 -13.64 4.33
CA THR A 170 -11.43 -14.34 4.98
C THR A 170 -12.11 -15.31 4.03
N ASN A 171 -12.23 -14.96 2.73
CA ASN A 171 -12.74 -15.87 1.71
C ASN A 171 -11.85 -17.10 1.51
N PHE A 172 -10.52 -16.94 1.54
CA PHE A 172 -9.59 -18.08 1.46
C PHE A 172 -9.79 -19.07 2.61
N LEU A 173 -10.07 -18.56 3.81
CA LEU A 173 -10.24 -19.36 5.01
C LEU A 173 -11.70 -19.68 5.35
N GLN A 174 -12.65 -19.26 4.52
CA GLN A 174 -14.10 -19.38 4.75
C GLN A 174 -14.55 -18.81 6.12
N LEU A 175 -13.91 -17.73 6.57
CA LEU A 175 -14.23 -17.06 7.83
C LEU A 175 -15.25 -15.95 7.57
N THR A 176 -16.27 -15.83 8.43
CA THR A 176 -17.34 -14.83 8.28
C THR A 176 -17.43 -13.84 9.43
N HIS A 177 -16.64 -14.05 10.49
CA HIS A 177 -16.74 -13.29 11.74
C HIS A 177 -15.66 -12.21 11.90
N ILE A 178 -14.63 -12.19 11.05
CA ILE A 178 -13.56 -11.18 11.15
C ILE A 178 -14.11 -9.84 10.68
N LYS A 179 -14.19 -8.89 11.61
CA LYS A 179 -14.60 -7.51 11.34
C LYS A 179 -13.39 -6.63 11.08
N SER A 180 -13.49 -5.82 10.04
CA SER A 180 -12.49 -4.81 9.69
C SER A 180 -13.07 -3.41 9.79
N ASN A 181 -12.31 -2.50 10.37
CA ASN A 181 -12.59 -1.07 10.28
C ASN A 181 -12.41 -0.62 8.82
N ASN A 182 -13.45 -0.07 8.20
CA ASN A 182 -13.45 0.35 6.80
C ASN A 182 -14.20 1.68 6.60
N PRO A 183 -13.77 2.76 7.26
CA PRO A 183 -14.50 4.00 7.26
C PRO A 183 -14.46 4.62 5.85
N LEU A 184 -15.57 5.24 5.44
CA LEU A 184 -15.74 5.77 4.09
C LEU A 184 -15.40 7.27 4.06
N PRO A 185 -14.80 7.80 2.98
CA PRO A 185 -14.58 9.22 2.84
C PRO A 185 -15.92 9.96 2.82
N ASP A 186 -16.03 11.03 3.62
CA ASP A 186 -17.16 11.95 3.57
C ASP A 186 -17.06 12.82 2.32
N VAL A 187 -17.89 12.52 1.33
CA VAL A 187 -17.96 13.21 0.05
C VAL A 187 -19.05 14.28 0.01
N SER A 188 -19.77 14.54 1.12
CA SER A 188 -20.91 15.46 1.15
C SER A 188 -20.55 16.89 0.72
N ASN A 189 -19.30 17.30 0.93
CA ASN A 189 -18.79 18.63 0.56
C ASN A 189 -18.10 18.66 -0.82
N LEU A 190 -18.03 17.53 -1.52
CA LEU A 190 -17.50 17.52 -2.88
C LEU A 190 -18.55 18.04 -3.86
N LYS A 191 -18.10 18.86 -4.82
CA LYS A 191 -18.94 19.32 -5.94
C LYS A 191 -18.96 18.32 -7.11
N ILE A 192 -17.95 17.46 -7.16
CA ILE A 192 -17.75 16.41 -8.16
C ILE A 192 -17.65 15.05 -7.47
N ASP A 193 -18.18 14.00 -8.09
CA ASP A 193 -18.07 12.65 -7.57
C ASP A 193 -16.63 12.13 -7.72
N LEU A 194 -16.37 10.92 -7.20
CA LEU A 194 -15.04 10.31 -7.27
C LEU A 194 -14.58 9.99 -8.71
N PHE A 195 -15.44 10.16 -9.71
CA PHE A 195 -15.17 9.98 -11.13
C PHE A 195 -15.12 11.30 -11.91
N GLY A 196 -15.16 12.45 -11.21
CA GLY A 196 -15.08 13.77 -11.81
C GLY A 196 -16.37 14.25 -12.49
N ARG A 197 -17.51 13.61 -12.22
CA ARG A 197 -18.83 14.07 -12.68
C ARG A 197 -19.40 15.07 -11.68
N ASP A 198 -20.00 16.16 -12.14
CA ASP A 198 -20.70 17.07 -11.24
C ASP A 198 -21.80 16.34 -10.48
N ILE A 199 -21.81 16.47 -9.15
CA ILE A 199 -22.81 15.82 -8.27
C ILE A 199 -24.18 16.51 -8.45
N ASN A 200 -24.20 17.74 -8.99
CA ASN A 200 -25.40 18.54 -9.18
C ASN A 200 -25.86 18.67 -10.65
N GLY A 201 -25.24 17.92 -11.58
CA GLY A 201 -25.54 17.99 -13.02
C GLY A 201 -24.64 18.95 -13.78
#